data_AF-W7QRJ6-F1
#
_entry.id   AF-W7QRJ6-F1
#
_cell.length_a   1.000
_cell.length_b   1.000
_cell.length_c   1.000
_cell.angle_alpha   90.00
_cell.angle_beta   90.00
_cell.angle_gamma   90.00
#
_symmetry.space_group_name_H-M   'P 1'
#
loop_
_entity.id
_entity.type
_entity.pdbx_description
1 polymer ?
#
loop_
_entity_poly.entity_id
_entity_poly.type
_entity_poly.pdbx_seq_one_letter_code
_entity_poly.pdbx_strand_id
1 'polypeptide(L)'
;MLLVIMLTACSSTPTLHPNLQTARSDFNNSQQTDTLEQYISKQLRLQKTFAQFADVEYLIKSHLRLVDAYQRHQQQALAAQSIEQCKKLSVVRAYLAYHADCLLSEYQLQPSELLLQKIALMKLDKRQQAYLAYYQQDYTRLSEHLQSIEQTHPLDAAILHYQLGYSQSNIHSVTTSLALAQKHNLPQLVTDSLFLLSKLHHQADSQQLSLWYFSLAQASAQAHQPKLLKPMQQWFDSAHKANK
;
A
#
# COMPACT_ATOMS: atom_id res chain seq x y z
N MET A 1 47.44 40.25 22.72
CA MET A 1 46.55 39.18 23.19
C MET A 1 45.13 39.53 22.78
N LEU A 2 44.60 38.87 21.73
CA LEU A 2 43.20 38.99 21.33
C LEU A 2 42.42 37.87 22.04
N LEU A 3 41.46 38.26 22.87
CA LEU A 3 40.58 37.38 23.63
C LEU A 3 39.50 36.84 22.68
N VAL A 4 39.61 35.57 22.28
CA VAL A 4 38.57 34.87 21.51
C VAL A 4 37.49 34.41 22.49
N ILE A 5 36.36 35.10 22.50
CA ILE A 5 35.16 34.66 23.21
C ILE A 5 34.53 33.53 22.38
N MET A 6 34.81 32.29 22.78
CA MET A 6 34.09 31.11 22.31
C MET A 6 32.67 31.14 22.90
N LEU A 7 31.69 31.58 22.12
CA LEU A 7 30.28 31.35 22.42
C LEU A 7 29.99 29.86 22.21
N THR A 8 29.95 29.09 23.30
CA THR A 8 29.38 27.74 23.31
C THR A 8 27.88 27.87 23.05
N ALA A 9 27.46 27.65 21.81
CA ALA A 9 26.05 27.45 21.50
C ALA A 9 25.63 26.10 22.12
N CYS A 10 24.95 26.17 23.28
CA CYS A 10 24.25 25.03 23.84
C CYS A 10 23.16 24.60 22.86
N SER A 11 23.43 23.58 22.05
CA SER A 11 22.43 22.93 21.21
C SER A 11 21.54 22.05 22.07
N SER A 12 20.65 22.65 22.86
CA SER A 12 19.50 21.91 23.36
C SER A 12 18.60 21.66 22.14
N THR A 13 18.62 20.43 21.61
CA THR A 13 17.54 19.97 20.72
C THR A 13 16.23 20.27 21.44
N PRO A 14 15.34 21.11 20.88
CA PRO A 14 14.09 21.45 21.55
C PRO A 14 13.33 20.16 21.81
N THR A 15 13.01 19.91 23.08
CA THR A 15 12.19 18.78 23.49
C THR A 15 10.83 18.92 22.82
N LEU A 16 10.44 17.92 22.02
CA LEU A 16 9.14 17.88 21.36
C LEU A 16 8.02 18.01 22.40
N HIS A 17 6.99 18.79 22.08
CA HIS A 17 5.82 18.92 22.96
C HIS A 17 5.20 17.53 23.21
N PRO A 18 4.87 17.15 24.47
CA PRO A 18 4.40 15.80 24.79
C PRO A 18 3.21 15.33 23.94
N ASN A 19 2.23 16.21 23.73
CA ASN A 19 1.07 15.88 22.86
C ASN A 19 1.48 15.53 21.42
N LEU A 20 2.48 16.23 20.86
CA LEU A 20 2.95 15.93 19.51
C LEU A 20 3.73 14.62 19.47
N GLN A 21 4.55 14.35 20.50
CA GLN A 21 5.25 13.07 20.64
C GLN A 21 4.27 11.89 20.74
N THR A 22 3.23 12.01 21.58
CA THR A 22 2.16 11.01 21.70
C THR A 22 1.43 10.84 20.38
N ALA A 23 1.05 11.91 19.69
CA ALA A 23 0.37 11.82 18.40
C ALA A 23 1.23 11.11 17.32
N ARG A 24 2.53 11.40 17.25
CA ARG A 24 3.45 10.69 16.35
C ARG A 24 3.58 9.21 16.70
N SER A 25 3.65 8.89 18.00
CA SER A 25 3.66 7.51 18.49
C SER A 25 2.37 6.78 18.12
N ASP A 26 1.21 7.36 18.40
CA ASP A 26 -0.11 6.83 18.08
C ASP A 26 -0.29 6.63 16.57
N PHE A 27 0.27 7.53 15.76
CA PHE A 27 0.30 7.38 14.31
C PHE A 27 1.16 6.19 13.88
N ASN A 28 2.40 6.09 14.38
CA ASN A 28 3.31 5.01 14.02
C ASN A 28 2.78 3.64 14.50
N ASN A 29 2.07 3.62 15.64
CA ASN A 29 1.51 2.42 16.26
C ASN A 29 0.04 2.15 15.88
N SER A 30 -0.57 2.95 15.00
CA SER A 30 -1.95 2.69 14.59
C SER A 30 -2.00 1.41 13.74
N GLN A 31 -2.30 0.28 14.38
CA GLN A 31 -2.53 -1.00 13.71
C GLN A 31 -3.97 -1.11 13.20
N GLN A 32 -4.17 -1.96 12.20
CA GLN A 32 -5.43 -2.20 11.48
C GLN A 32 -6.51 -2.97 12.29
N THR A 33 -6.37 -3.06 13.62
CA THR A 33 -7.35 -3.77 14.48
C THR A 33 -8.60 -2.95 14.77
N ASP A 34 -8.54 -1.65 14.52
CA ASP A 34 -9.70 -0.75 14.63
C ASP A 34 -10.72 -1.07 13.52
N THR A 35 -12.03 -0.92 13.80
CA THR A 35 -13.00 -0.87 12.69
C THR A 35 -12.66 0.30 11.77
N LEU A 36 -13.09 0.26 10.51
CA LEU A 36 -12.78 1.36 9.57
C LEU A 36 -13.17 2.73 10.13
N GLU A 37 -14.37 2.86 10.67
CA GLU A 37 -14.88 4.13 11.20
C GLU A 37 -14.01 4.62 12.37
N GLN A 38 -13.56 3.71 13.24
CA GLN A 38 -12.63 4.00 14.33
C GLN A 38 -11.28 4.44 13.77
N TYR A 39 -10.76 3.74 12.75
CA TYR A 39 -9.51 4.08 12.09
C TYR A 39 -9.54 5.48 11.46
N ILE A 40 -10.58 5.78 10.67
CA ILE A 40 -10.79 7.09 10.04
C ILE A 40 -10.91 8.18 11.12
N SER A 41 -11.74 7.95 12.14
CA SER A 41 -11.92 8.92 13.23
C SER A 41 -10.62 9.19 13.99
N LYS A 42 -9.80 8.16 14.20
CA LYS A 42 -8.48 8.26 14.81
C LYS A 42 -7.52 9.08 13.94
N GLN A 43 -7.47 8.84 12.64
CA GLN A 43 -6.64 9.64 11.71
C GLN A 43 -7.07 11.11 11.72
N LEU A 44 -8.38 11.40 11.63
CA LEU A 44 -8.89 12.77 11.65
C LEU A 44 -8.57 13.50 12.97
N ARG A 45 -8.60 12.79 14.11
CA ARG A 45 -8.19 13.35 15.41
C ARG A 45 -6.69 13.67 15.42
N LEU A 46 -5.85 12.77 14.91
CA LEU A 46 -4.40 12.98 14.81
C LEU A 46 -4.06 14.18 13.92
N GLN A 47 -4.78 14.36 12.80
CA GLN A 47 -4.60 15.53 11.93
C GLN A 47 -4.83 16.85 12.65
N LYS A 48 -5.82 16.94 13.56
CA LYS A 48 -6.03 18.16 14.37
C LYS A 48 -4.83 18.48 15.22
N THR A 49 -4.21 17.48 15.85
CA THR A 49 -2.99 17.66 16.64
C THR A 49 -1.82 18.06 15.74
N PHE A 50 -1.59 17.39 14.62
CA PHE A 50 -0.50 17.75 13.70
C PHE A 50 -0.66 19.16 13.13
N ALA A 51 -1.88 19.58 12.81
CA ALA A 51 -2.18 20.95 12.36
C ALA A 51 -1.88 21.99 13.45
N GLN A 52 -2.22 21.71 14.71
CA GLN A 52 -1.92 22.61 15.84
C GLN A 52 -0.43 22.87 16.00
N PHE A 53 0.42 21.87 15.72
CA PHE A 53 1.87 21.99 15.82
C PHE A 53 2.58 22.23 14.47
N ALA A 54 1.82 22.48 13.40
CA ALA A 54 2.34 22.62 12.02
C ALA A 54 3.26 21.45 11.59
N ASP A 55 2.95 20.23 12.03
CA ASP A 55 3.70 19.02 11.69
C ASP A 55 3.31 18.51 10.29
N VAL A 56 3.76 19.23 9.26
CA VAL A 56 3.35 19.05 7.86
C VAL A 56 3.62 17.63 7.36
N GLU A 57 4.75 17.03 7.73
CA GLU A 57 5.09 15.67 7.32
C GLU A 57 4.04 14.65 7.79
N TYR A 58 3.64 14.73 9.06
CA TYR A 58 2.63 13.83 9.62
C TYR A 58 1.21 14.13 9.13
N LEU A 59 0.90 15.39 8.79
CA LEU A 59 -0.34 15.72 8.06
C LEU A 59 -0.39 15.03 6.71
N ILE A 60 0.67 15.10 5.90
CA ILE A 60 0.76 14.44 4.59
C ILE A 60 0.59 12.93 4.74
N LYS A 61 1.35 12.30 5.65
CA LYS A 61 1.26 10.84 5.91
C LYS A 61 -0.15 10.43 6.35
N SER A 62 -0.82 11.25 7.15
CA SER A 62 -2.19 10.98 7.58
C SER A 62 -3.19 11.08 6.43
N HIS A 63 -3.04 12.07 5.53
CA HIS A 63 -3.85 12.11 4.32
C HIS A 63 -3.65 10.87 3.43
N LEU A 64 -2.41 10.43 3.20
CA LEU A 64 -2.14 9.19 2.45
C LEU A 64 -2.83 7.95 3.04
N ARG A 65 -2.83 7.83 4.38
CA ARG A 65 -3.55 6.73 5.06
C ARG A 65 -5.07 6.82 4.92
N LEU A 66 -5.61 8.03 4.95
CA LEU A 66 -7.04 8.25 4.70
C LEU A 66 -7.42 7.91 3.26
N VAL A 67 -6.56 8.22 2.28
CA VAL A 67 -6.79 7.85 0.87
C VAL A 67 -6.96 6.33 0.73
N ASP A 68 -6.02 5.55 1.26
CA ASP A 68 -6.10 4.08 1.24
C ASP A 68 -7.37 3.56 1.94
N ALA A 69 -7.69 4.09 3.13
CA ALA A 69 -8.89 3.71 3.86
C ALA A 69 -10.18 4.02 3.08
N TYR A 70 -10.27 5.21 2.47
CA TYR A 70 -11.44 5.61 1.68
C TYR A 70 -11.56 4.79 0.38
N GLN A 71 -10.47 4.51 -0.31
CA GLN A 71 -10.46 3.71 -1.55
C GLN A 71 -10.91 2.27 -1.28
N ARG A 72 -10.40 1.62 -0.23
CA ARG A 72 -10.81 0.25 0.16
C ARG A 72 -12.31 0.13 0.43
N HIS A 73 -12.96 1.24 0.78
CA HIS A 73 -14.40 1.30 1.09
C HIS A 73 -15.21 2.07 0.05
N GLN A 74 -14.65 2.27 -1.15
CA GLN A 74 -15.34 2.89 -2.29
C GLN A 74 -15.84 4.32 -2.01
N GLN A 75 -15.26 5.03 -1.05
CA GLN A 75 -15.59 6.41 -0.69
C GLN A 75 -14.77 7.39 -1.56
N GLN A 76 -14.99 7.36 -2.88
CA GLN A 76 -14.12 8.01 -3.86
C GLN A 76 -14.02 9.54 -3.67
N ALA A 77 -15.11 10.21 -3.28
CA ALA A 77 -15.10 11.65 -3.05
C ALA A 77 -14.18 12.06 -1.87
N LEU A 78 -14.17 11.27 -0.80
CA LEU A 78 -13.33 11.52 0.38
C LEU A 78 -11.87 11.15 0.12
N ALA A 79 -11.63 10.12 -0.70
CA ALA A 79 -10.30 9.80 -1.21
C ALA A 79 -9.74 10.97 -2.03
N ALA A 80 -10.52 11.48 -3.00
CA ALA A 80 -10.15 12.64 -3.82
C ALA A 80 -9.83 13.87 -2.97
N GLN A 81 -10.69 14.19 -1.99
CA GLN A 81 -10.45 15.31 -1.07
C GLN A 81 -9.12 15.15 -0.30
N SER A 82 -8.83 13.93 0.18
CA SER A 82 -7.58 13.64 0.90
C SER A 82 -6.35 13.73 0.00
N ILE A 83 -6.46 13.30 -1.27
CA ILE A 83 -5.42 13.46 -2.29
C ILE A 83 -5.13 14.95 -2.55
N GLU A 84 -6.16 15.79 -2.70
CA GLU A 84 -5.96 17.22 -2.89
C GLU A 84 -5.22 17.88 -1.73
N GLN A 85 -5.58 17.54 -0.48
CA GLN A 85 -4.85 18.05 0.69
C GLN A 85 -3.40 17.54 0.72
N CYS A 86 -3.18 16.27 0.41
CA CYS A 86 -1.85 15.67 0.29
C CYS A 86 -0.97 16.44 -0.71
N LYS A 87 -1.48 16.69 -1.93
CA LYS A 87 -0.77 17.43 -2.99
C LYS A 87 -0.45 18.85 -2.57
N LYS A 88 -1.41 19.55 -1.97
CA LYS A 88 -1.24 20.93 -1.51
C LYS A 88 -0.10 21.06 -0.48
N LEU A 89 0.00 20.13 0.45
CA LEU A 89 1.02 20.14 1.51
C LEU A 89 2.40 19.66 1.01
N SER A 90 2.44 18.78 0.02
CA SER A 90 3.67 18.10 -0.42
C SER A 90 4.42 18.77 -1.59
N VAL A 91 3.83 19.78 -2.24
CA VAL A 91 4.42 20.42 -3.44
C VAL A 91 5.76 21.13 -3.19
N VAL A 92 6.11 21.38 -1.92
CA VAL A 92 7.38 22.01 -1.54
C VAL A 92 8.54 21.03 -1.61
N ARG A 93 9.75 21.55 -1.90
CA ARG A 93 10.96 20.75 -2.12
C ARG A 93 11.26 19.72 -1.03
N ALA A 94 10.99 20.06 0.23
CA ALA A 94 11.23 19.18 1.38
C ALA A 94 10.36 17.89 1.37
N TYR A 95 9.23 17.89 0.66
CA TYR A 95 8.23 16.82 0.69
C TYR A 95 7.93 16.23 -0.68
N LEU A 96 8.80 16.45 -1.67
CA LEU A 96 8.60 15.95 -3.04
C LEU A 96 8.49 14.42 -3.12
N ALA A 97 9.14 13.68 -2.23
CA ALA A 97 8.96 12.23 -2.14
C ALA A 97 7.50 11.88 -1.82
N TYR A 98 6.89 12.54 -0.82
CA TYR A 98 5.46 12.35 -0.54
C TYR A 98 4.56 12.89 -1.66
N HIS A 99 5.00 13.92 -2.39
CA HIS A 99 4.24 14.43 -3.53
C HIS A 99 4.08 13.35 -4.61
N ALA A 100 5.14 12.58 -4.88
CA ALA A 100 5.05 11.45 -5.79
C ALA A 100 4.03 10.41 -5.31
N ASP A 101 3.99 10.11 -4.00
CA ASP A 101 2.98 9.21 -3.43
C ASP A 101 1.55 9.73 -3.62
N CYS A 102 1.32 11.03 -3.38
CA CYS A 102 0.01 11.63 -3.60
C CYS A 102 -0.44 11.50 -5.06
N LEU A 103 0.49 11.68 -6.02
CA LEU A 103 0.20 11.57 -7.45
C LEU A 103 0.00 10.11 -7.89
N LEU A 104 0.73 9.16 -7.32
CA LEU A 104 0.50 7.73 -7.54
C LEU A 104 -0.90 7.32 -7.05
N SER A 105 -1.33 7.80 -5.87
CA SER A 105 -2.69 7.59 -5.37
C SER A 105 -3.76 8.27 -6.24
N GLU A 106 -3.47 9.47 -6.77
CA GLU A 106 -4.34 10.14 -7.74
C GLU A 106 -4.50 9.31 -9.01
N TYR A 107 -3.42 8.74 -9.54
CA TYR A 107 -3.46 7.90 -10.72
C TYR A 107 -4.31 6.65 -10.49
N GLN A 108 -4.19 6.02 -9.32
CA GLN A 108 -5.01 4.88 -8.95
C GLN A 108 -6.51 5.22 -8.91
N LEU A 109 -6.87 6.44 -8.49
CA LEU A 109 -8.25 6.91 -8.43
C LEU A 109 -8.79 7.32 -9.81
N GLN A 110 -7.97 8.06 -10.57
CA GLN A 110 -8.31 8.63 -11.86
C GLN A 110 -7.12 8.49 -12.81
N PRO A 111 -7.02 7.35 -13.54
CA PRO A 111 -5.91 7.11 -14.45
C PRO A 111 -5.83 8.17 -15.55
N SER A 112 -4.63 8.69 -15.78
CA SER A 112 -4.36 9.71 -16.80
C SER A 112 -2.91 9.60 -17.28
N GLU A 113 -2.72 9.61 -18.60
CA GLU A 113 -1.38 9.57 -19.19
C GLU A 113 -0.55 10.79 -18.80
N LEU A 114 -1.17 11.98 -18.79
CA LEU A 114 -0.53 13.22 -18.37
C LEU A 114 0.00 13.13 -16.93
N LEU A 115 -0.73 12.43 -16.05
CA LEU A 115 -0.32 12.22 -14.68
C LEU A 115 0.87 11.26 -14.58
N LEU A 116 0.89 10.17 -15.36
CA LEU A 116 2.06 9.28 -15.41
C LEU A 116 3.31 10.00 -15.92
N GLN A 117 3.18 10.81 -16.97
CA GLN A 117 4.29 11.61 -17.49
C GLN A 117 4.81 12.58 -16.41
N LYS A 118 3.92 13.23 -15.67
CA LYS A 118 4.29 14.11 -14.55
C LYS A 118 5.07 13.35 -13.47
N ILE A 119 4.63 12.16 -13.08
CA ILE A 119 5.30 11.32 -12.08
C ILE A 119 6.67 10.87 -12.58
N ALA A 120 6.78 10.47 -13.85
CA ALA A 120 8.02 9.99 -14.46
C ALA A 120 9.14 11.05 -14.50
N LEU A 121 8.79 12.34 -14.50
CA LEU A 121 9.75 13.44 -14.43
C LEU A 121 10.23 13.76 -13.01
N MET A 122 9.67 13.13 -11.99
CA MET A 122 10.08 13.33 -10.60
C MET A 122 11.28 12.48 -10.22
N LYS A 123 11.98 12.89 -9.16
CA LYS A 123 12.96 12.03 -8.50
C LYS A 123 12.24 11.02 -7.62
N LEU A 124 12.16 9.78 -8.07
CA LEU A 124 11.46 8.69 -7.42
C LEU A 124 12.40 7.77 -6.63
N ASP A 125 11.95 7.24 -5.51
CA ASP A 125 12.59 6.11 -4.83
C ASP A 125 12.26 4.77 -5.51
N LYS A 126 12.88 3.68 -5.07
CA LYS A 126 12.69 2.35 -5.68
C LYS A 126 11.26 1.82 -5.58
N ARG A 127 10.57 2.13 -4.47
CA ARG A 127 9.17 1.72 -4.29
C ARG A 127 8.26 2.46 -5.27
N GLN A 128 8.45 3.76 -5.41
CA GLN A 128 7.70 4.61 -6.36
C GLN A 128 7.99 4.24 -7.81
N GLN A 129 9.25 3.93 -8.13
CA GLN A 129 9.63 3.40 -9.44
C GLN A 129 8.91 2.08 -9.76
N ALA A 130 8.77 1.18 -8.78
CA ALA A 130 8.04 -0.06 -8.96
C ALA A 130 6.55 0.19 -9.27
N TYR A 131 5.87 1.07 -8.53
CA TYR A 131 4.48 1.43 -8.81
C TYR A 131 4.32 2.12 -10.17
N LEU A 132 5.23 3.03 -10.54
CA LEU A 132 5.20 3.67 -11.85
C LEU A 132 5.36 2.64 -12.97
N ALA A 133 6.31 1.71 -12.86
CA ALA A 133 6.52 0.64 -13.83
C ALA A 133 5.27 -0.25 -13.96
N TYR A 134 4.64 -0.61 -12.85
CA TYR A 134 3.37 -1.34 -12.86
C TYR A 134 2.27 -0.57 -13.61
N TYR A 135 2.07 0.71 -13.32
CA TYR A 135 1.04 1.53 -13.99
C TYR A 135 1.30 1.77 -15.47
N GLN A 136 2.57 1.78 -15.87
CA GLN A 136 3.00 1.83 -17.27
C GLN A 136 2.94 0.46 -17.97
N GLN A 137 2.60 -0.61 -17.23
CA GLN A 137 2.63 -1.99 -17.71
C GLN A 137 4.02 -2.44 -18.19
N ASP A 138 5.09 -1.80 -17.69
CA ASP A 138 6.47 -2.20 -17.93
C ASP A 138 6.87 -3.28 -16.92
N TYR A 139 6.41 -4.51 -17.17
CA TYR A 139 6.61 -5.63 -16.26
C TYR A 139 8.07 -6.09 -16.14
N THR A 140 8.91 -5.77 -17.13
CA THR A 140 10.35 -5.99 -17.07
C THR A 140 10.97 -5.11 -15.99
N ARG A 141 10.77 -3.79 -16.05
CA ARG A 141 11.27 -2.87 -15.01
C ARG A 141 10.64 -3.11 -13.65
N LEU A 142 9.35 -3.46 -13.61
CA LEU A 142 8.70 -3.83 -12.35
C LEU A 142 9.45 -4.99 -11.67
N SER A 143 9.78 -6.03 -12.43
CA SER A 143 10.50 -7.21 -11.91
C SER A 143 11.88 -6.85 -11.35
N GLU A 144 12.62 -5.97 -12.02
CA GLU A 144 13.91 -5.46 -11.54
C GLU A 144 13.77 -4.68 -10.22
N HIS A 145 12.72 -3.86 -10.10
CA HIS A 145 12.48 -3.07 -8.89
C HIS A 145 12.00 -3.93 -7.72
N LEU A 146 11.18 -4.96 -7.96
CA LEU A 146 10.63 -5.84 -6.92
C LEU A 146 11.72 -6.45 -6.03
N GLN A 147 12.79 -6.98 -6.62
CA GLN A 147 13.92 -7.55 -5.86
C GLN A 147 14.54 -6.56 -4.88
N SER A 148 14.58 -5.26 -5.24
CA SER A 148 15.17 -4.22 -4.40
C SER A 148 14.27 -3.74 -3.25
N ILE A 149 12.96 -3.92 -3.38
CA ILE A 149 11.99 -3.41 -2.40
C ILE A 149 11.44 -4.49 -1.46
N GLU A 150 11.64 -5.78 -1.75
CA GLU A 150 11.18 -6.88 -0.88
C GLU A 150 11.68 -6.77 0.57
N GLN A 151 12.89 -6.24 0.77
CA GLN A 151 13.49 -6.13 2.11
C GLN A 151 13.07 -4.83 2.82
N THR A 152 12.94 -3.73 2.07
CA THR A 152 12.72 -2.39 2.62
C THR A 152 11.25 -1.99 2.67
N HIS A 153 10.44 -2.50 1.73
CA HIS A 153 9.02 -2.26 1.58
C HIS A 153 8.26 -3.57 1.30
N PRO A 154 8.32 -4.56 2.21
CA PRO A 154 7.79 -5.90 1.96
C PRO A 154 6.28 -5.93 1.68
N LEU A 155 5.51 -4.99 2.25
CA LEU A 155 4.07 -4.92 2.04
C LEU A 155 3.73 -4.47 0.61
N ASP A 156 4.38 -3.40 0.14
CA ASP A 156 4.24 -2.92 -1.23
C ASP A 156 4.74 -3.97 -2.23
N ALA A 157 5.86 -4.64 -1.91
CA ALA A 157 6.41 -5.73 -2.72
C ALA A 157 5.41 -6.90 -2.86
N ALA A 158 4.75 -7.31 -1.76
CA ALA A 158 3.74 -8.36 -1.79
C ALA A 158 2.58 -8.00 -2.75
N ILE A 159 2.07 -6.77 -2.64
CA ILE A 159 0.98 -6.29 -3.49
C ILE A 159 1.42 -6.25 -4.95
N LEU A 160 2.61 -5.72 -5.25
CA LEU A 160 3.10 -5.59 -6.62
C LEU A 160 3.44 -6.95 -7.25
N HIS A 161 3.95 -7.92 -6.48
CA HIS A 161 4.11 -9.30 -6.92
C HIS A 161 2.76 -9.95 -7.27
N TYR A 162 1.73 -9.72 -6.45
CA TYR A 162 0.38 -10.18 -6.76
C TYR A 162 -0.13 -9.58 -8.07
N GLN A 163 0.01 -8.26 -8.26
CA GLN A 163 -0.43 -7.57 -9.47
C GLN A 163 0.33 -8.06 -10.72
N LEU A 164 1.66 -8.24 -10.63
CA LEU A 164 2.46 -8.82 -11.71
C LEU A 164 1.98 -10.23 -12.04
N GLY A 165 1.79 -11.07 -11.03
CA GLY A 165 1.29 -12.44 -11.18
C GLY A 165 -0.09 -12.50 -11.81
N TYR A 166 -0.98 -11.57 -11.45
CA TYR A 166 -2.31 -11.43 -12.04
C TYR A 166 -2.24 -11.00 -13.52
N SER A 167 -1.45 -9.96 -13.84
CA SER A 167 -1.37 -9.40 -15.19
C SER A 167 -0.60 -10.26 -16.19
N GLN A 168 0.30 -11.12 -15.73
CA GLN A 168 1.17 -11.93 -16.58
C GLN A 168 0.94 -13.44 -16.40
N SER A 169 -0.07 -13.85 -15.62
CA SER A 169 -0.29 -15.25 -15.23
C SER A 169 0.97 -15.91 -14.65
N ASN A 170 1.81 -15.13 -13.95
CA ASN A 170 3.11 -15.58 -13.47
C ASN A 170 2.98 -16.23 -12.09
N ILE A 171 2.96 -17.57 -12.07
CA ILE A 171 2.85 -18.38 -10.85
C ILE A 171 3.93 -18.01 -9.83
N HIS A 172 5.19 -17.82 -10.25
CA HIS A 172 6.28 -17.50 -9.35
C HIS A 172 6.04 -16.18 -8.61
N SER A 173 5.59 -15.13 -9.30
CA SER A 173 5.25 -13.85 -8.67
C SER A 173 4.10 -13.99 -7.66
N VAL A 174 3.05 -14.76 -7.98
CA VAL A 174 1.95 -14.98 -7.01
C VAL A 174 2.42 -15.79 -5.80
N THR A 175 3.30 -16.77 -5.97
CA THR A 175 3.90 -17.52 -4.86
C THR A 175 4.75 -16.61 -3.96
N THR A 176 5.55 -15.72 -4.54
CA THR A 176 6.34 -14.74 -3.78
C THR A 176 5.43 -13.76 -3.01
N SER A 177 4.36 -13.27 -3.64
CA SER A 177 3.31 -12.49 -2.97
C SER A 177 2.74 -13.22 -1.75
N LEU A 178 2.36 -14.50 -1.92
CA LEU A 178 1.80 -15.31 -0.85
C LEU A 178 2.77 -15.42 0.34
N ALA A 179 4.05 -15.70 0.08
CA ALA A 179 5.06 -15.83 1.13
C ALA A 179 5.25 -14.52 1.92
N LEU A 180 5.32 -13.39 1.22
CA LEU A 180 5.41 -12.06 1.86
C LEU A 180 4.13 -11.73 2.65
N ALA A 181 2.96 -12.00 2.07
CA ALA A 181 1.68 -11.76 2.72
C ALA A 181 1.52 -12.56 4.01
N GLN A 182 1.94 -13.83 4.03
CA GLN A 182 1.94 -14.67 5.22
C GLN A 182 2.91 -14.14 6.28
N LYS A 183 4.16 -13.83 5.88
CA LYS A 183 5.20 -13.31 6.78
C LYS A 183 4.78 -12.02 7.48
N HIS A 184 4.01 -11.18 6.79
CA HIS A 184 3.60 -9.86 7.28
C HIS A 184 2.13 -9.78 7.72
N ASN A 185 1.46 -10.92 7.90
CA ASN A 185 0.08 -11.00 8.38
C ASN A 185 -0.90 -10.15 7.56
N LEU A 186 -0.89 -10.32 6.23
CA LEU A 186 -1.83 -9.68 5.30
C LEU A 186 -2.93 -10.67 4.87
N PRO A 187 -3.93 -10.98 5.73
CA PRO A 187 -4.85 -12.09 5.52
C PRO A 187 -5.67 -12.00 4.24
N GLN A 188 -6.03 -10.78 3.82
CA GLN A 188 -6.71 -10.56 2.54
C GLN A 188 -5.84 -11.02 1.37
N LEU A 189 -4.59 -10.54 1.31
CA LEU A 189 -3.67 -10.84 0.23
C LEU A 189 -3.27 -12.31 0.21
N VAL A 190 -3.25 -12.97 1.37
CA VAL A 190 -3.11 -14.44 1.47
C VAL A 190 -4.28 -15.13 0.77
N THR A 191 -5.52 -14.75 1.11
CA THR A 191 -6.72 -15.33 0.48
C THR A 191 -6.71 -15.12 -1.03
N ASP A 192 -6.43 -13.88 -1.48
CA ASP A 192 -6.42 -13.50 -2.89
C ASP A 192 -5.32 -14.25 -3.67
N SER A 193 -4.11 -14.37 -3.10
CA SER A 193 -2.99 -15.07 -3.73
C SER A 193 -3.24 -16.58 -3.84
N LEU A 194 -3.79 -17.22 -2.80
CA LEU A 194 -4.16 -18.63 -2.85
C LEU A 194 -5.23 -18.89 -3.91
N PHE A 195 -6.23 -18.02 -4.00
CA PHE A 195 -7.28 -18.16 -4.99
C PHE A 195 -6.77 -17.94 -6.41
N LEU A 196 -5.86 -16.99 -6.62
CA LEU A 196 -5.22 -16.77 -7.91
C LEU A 196 -4.33 -17.97 -8.32
N LEU A 197 -3.55 -18.55 -7.40
CA LEU A 197 -2.78 -19.76 -7.66
C LEU A 197 -3.68 -20.94 -8.07
N SER A 198 -4.85 -21.10 -7.45
CA SER A 198 -5.82 -22.10 -7.90
C SER A 198 -6.22 -21.89 -9.36
N LYS A 199 -6.53 -20.65 -9.76
CA LYS A 199 -6.90 -20.32 -11.14
C LYS A 199 -5.77 -20.59 -12.13
N LEU A 200 -4.55 -20.17 -11.81
CA LEU A 200 -3.38 -20.36 -12.67
C LEU A 200 -3.04 -21.84 -12.84
N HIS A 201 -3.11 -22.64 -11.76
CA HIS A 201 -2.89 -24.08 -11.86
C HIS A 201 -4.01 -24.82 -12.59
N HIS A 202 -5.26 -24.32 -12.53
CA HIS A 202 -6.33 -24.85 -13.37
C HIS A 202 -6.04 -24.59 -14.86
N GLN A 203 -5.60 -23.38 -15.21
CA GLN A 203 -5.22 -23.02 -16.58
C GLN A 203 -4.00 -23.80 -17.11
N ALA A 204 -3.11 -24.21 -16.21
CA ALA A 204 -1.94 -25.03 -16.52
C ALA A 204 -2.21 -26.55 -16.43
N ASP A 205 -3.48 -26.97 -16.46
CA ASP A 205 -3.95 -28.37 -16.36
C ASP A 205 -3.44 -29.15 -15.14
N SER A 206 -2.97 -28.44 -14.11
CA SER A 206 -2.46 -29.00 -12.86
C SER A 206 -3.60 -29.15 -11.86
N GLN A 207 -4.55 -30.05 -12.14
CA GLN A 207 -5.80 -30.18 -11.39
C GLN A 207 -5.61 -30.37 -9.88
N GLN A 208 -4.64 -31.20 -9.46
CA GLN A 208 -4.37 -31.43 -8.04
C GLN A 208 -3.93 -30.16 -7.31
N LEU A 209 -3.07 -29.36 -7.92
CA LEU A 209 -2.61 -28.08 -7.35
C LEU A 209 -3.72 -27.04 -7.34
N SER A 210 -4.54 -26.99 -8.40
CA SER A 210 -5.73 -26.14 -8.44
C SER A 210 -6.66 -26.42 -7.24
N LEU A 211 -7.00 -27.70 -7.03
CA LEU A 211 -7.86 -28.15 -5.94
C LEU A 211 -7.26 -27.83 -4.56
N TRP A 212 -5.96 -28.10 -4.41
CA TRP A 212 -5.25 -27.86 -3.16
C TRP A 212 -5.26 -26.36 -2.80
N TYR A 213 -4.81 -25.49 -3.71
CA TYR A 213 -4.83 -24.04 -3.48
C TYR A 213 -6.25 -23.50 -3.27
N PHE A 214 -7.25 -24.03 -3.97
CA PHE A 214 -8.64 -23.64 -3.78
C PHE A 214 -9.13 -23.94 -2.35
N SER A 215 -8.85 -25.14 -1.84
CA SER A 215 -9.22 -25.52 -0.47
C SER A 215 -8.56 -24.63 0.59
N LEU A 216 -7.28 -24.27 0.40
CA LEU A 216 -6.58 -23.34 1.27
C LEU A 216 -7.19 -21.94 1.21
N ALA A 217 -7.53 -21.48 0.00
CA ALA A 217 -8.18 -20.19 -0.19
C ALA A 217 -9.54 -20.14 0.50
N GLN A 218 -10.35 -21.21 0.42
CA GLN A 218 -11.64 -21.30 1.11
C GLN A 218 -11.48 -21.25 2.62
N ALA A 219 -10.53 -22.01 3.19
CA ALA A 219 -10.26 -21.99 4.62
C ALA A 219 -9.83 -20.58 5.09
N SER A 220 -8.96 -19.91 4.32
CA SER A 220 -8.52 -18.54 4.61
C SER A 220 -9.68 -17.54 4.52
N ALA A 221 -10.50 -17.64 3.47
CA ALA A 221 -11.69 -16.80 3.29
C ALA A 221 -12.71 -17.01 4.42
N GLN A 222 -12.93 -18.24 4.87
CA GLN A 222 -13.86 -18.52 5.98
C GLN A 222 -13.41 -17.84 7.28
N ALA A 223 -12.11 -17.80 7.55
CA ALA A 223 -11.57 -17.17 8.75
C ALA A 223 -11.54 -15.63 8.69
N HIS A 224 -11.31 -15.06 7.50
CA HIS A 224 -10.97 -13.63 7.39
C HIS A 224 -11.87 -12.81 6.46
N GLN A 225 -12.46 -13.42 5.43
CA GLN A 225 -13.32 -12.76 4.45
C GLN A 225 -14.50 -13.64 3.97
N PRO A 226 -15.48 -13.96 4.84
CA PRO A 226 -16.55 -14.90 4.50
C PRO A 226 -17.37 -14.52 3.25
N LYS A 227 -17.43 -13.21 2.95
CA LYS A 227 -18.08 -12.66 1.74
C LYS A 227 -17.49 -13.20 0.43
N LEU A 228 -16.24 -13.67 0.42
CA LEU A 228 -15.58 -14.22 -0.76
C LEU A 228 -15.94 -15.68 -1.04
N LEU A 229 -16.48 -16.42 -0.07
CA LEU A 229 -16.76 -17.86 -0.22
C LEU A 229 -17.72 -18.17 -1.37
N LYS A 230 -18.81 -17.41 -1.47
CA LYS A 230 -19.81 -17.60 -2.53
C LYS A 230 -19.24 -17.36 -3.94
N PRO A 231 -18.60 -16.21 -4.26
CA PRO A 231 -18.03 -16.01 -5.59
C PRO A 231 -16.88 -17.00 -5.91
N MET A 232 -16.10 -17.42 -4.91
CA MET A 232 -15.07 -18.44 -5.10
C MET A 232 -15.67 -19.80 -5.49
N GLN A 233 -16.72 -20.24 -4.79
CA GLN A 233 -17.41 -21.50 -5.11
C GLN A 233 -18.07 -21.45 -6.49
N GLN A 234 -18.68 -20.32 -6.85
CA GLN A 234 -19.30 -20.14 -8.18
C GLN A 234 -18.28 -20.29 -9.32
N TRP A 235 -17.09 -19.72 -9.15
CA TRP A 235 -16.01 -19.91 -10.12
C TRP A 235 -15.54 -21.37 -10.18
N PHE A 236 -15.38 -22.02 -9.03
CA PHE A 236 -14.90 -23.40 -8.98
C PHE A 236 -15.87 -24.35 -9.67
N ASP A 237 -17.17 -24.21 -9.38
CA ASP A 237 -18.23 -25.01 -9.99
C ASP A 237 -18.31 -24.82 -11.50
N SER A 238 -18.15 -23.59 -12.00
CA SER A 238 -18.20 -23.34 -13.44
C SER A 238 -16.97 -23.90 -14.16
N ALA A 239 -15.78 -23.70 -13.60
CA ALA A 239 -14.51 -24.15 -14.17
C ALA A 239 -14.39 -25.68 -14.21
N HIS A 240 -14.90 -26.39 -13.19
CA HIS A 240 -14.75 -27.85 -13.08
C HIS A 240 -15.97 -28.65 -13.58
N LYS A 241 -17.11 -28.00 -13.83
CA LYS A 241 -18.24 -28.62 -14.57
C LYS A 241 -18.05 -28.55 -16.08
N ALA A 242 -17.31 -27.57 -16.60
CA ALA A 242 -17.03 -27.45 -18.04
C ALA A 242 -16.04 -28.51 -18.57
N ASN A 243 -15.27 -29.15 -17.68
CA ASN A 243 -14.26 -30.16 -18.01
C ASN A 243 -14.72 -31.61 -17.73
N LYS A 244 -16.03 -31.83 -17.55
CA LYS A 244 -16.67 -33.15 -17.47
C LYS A 244 -17.54 -33.38 -18.69
#